data_AF-A0A381DJ37-F1
#
_entry.id   AF-A0A381DJ37-F1
#
_cell.length_a   1.000
_cell.length_b   1.000
_cell.length_c   1.000
_cell.angle_alpha   90.00
_cell.angle_beta   90.00
_cell.angle_gamma   90.00
#
_symmetry.space_group_name_H-M   'P 1'
#
loop_
_entity.id
_entity.type
_entity.pdbx_description
1 polymer ?
#
loop_
_entity_poly.entity_id
_entity_poly.type
_entity_poly.pdbx_seq_one_letter_code
_entity_poly.pdbx_strand_id
1 'polypeptide(L)'
;MDNINKELIEAKKRIDEIDELKKSLDSEYKTLQDKIHLYFDSQTIDTTETEKFIINSFWQKAYENYADGGYITDDVKIRELRFPYECKLIKNIINKHCKNKNTALELGCGNGDTSRFLASIFKSVKGVDMSKKCIEKNIAENKTKNLKFERKNAFEENQKYDFVFASDMFMYSPECDVELMFEKLLNLLNGGGIC
;
A
#
# COMPACT_ATOMS: atom_id res chain seq x y z
N MET A 1 -49.54 27.14 18.40
CA MET A 1 -48.10 27.18 18.07
C MET A 1 -48.01 26.85 16.59
N ASP A 2 -47.49 27.78 15.79
CA ASP A 2 -47.38 27.66 14.33
C ASP A 2 -46.67 26.35 13.94
N ASN A 3 -47.13 25.67 12.90
CA ASN A 3 -46.68 24.32 12.52
C ASN A 3 -45.15 24.29 12.31
N ILE A 4 -44.61 25.35 11.72
CA ILE A 4 -43.18 25.50 11.49
C ILE A 4 -42.36 25.58 12.79
N ASN A 5 -42.90 26.20 13.85
CA ASN A 5 -42.19 26.29 15.12
C ASN A 5 -42.09 24.93 15.80
N LYS A 6 -43.09 24.05 15.66
CA LYS A 6 -43.01 22.69 16.19
C LYS A 6 -41.95 21.86 15.46
N GLU A 7 -41.93 21.95 14.13
CA GLU A 7 -40.93 21.29 13.28
C GLU A 7 -39.50 21.75 13.63
N LEU A 8 -39.29 23.06 13.81
CA LEU A 8 -37.99 23.61 14.20
C LEU A 8 -37.55 23.16 15.59
N ILE A 9 -38.47 23.07 16.56
CA ILE A 9 -38.18 22.57 17.91
C ILE A 9 -37.80 21.09 17.86
N GLU A 10 -38.51 20.27 17.09
CA GLU A 10 -38.20 18.85 16.93
C GLU A 10 -36.85 18.64 16.24
N ALA A 11 -36.56 19.41 15.19
CA ALA A 11 -35.25 19.40 14.53
C ALA A 11 -34.12 19.78 15.51
N LYS A 12 -34.32 20.79 16.35
CA LYS A 12 -33.32 21.18 17.37
C LYS A 12 -33.08 20.08 18.39
N LYS A 13 -34.14 19.43 18.90
CA LYS A 13 -34.01 18.28 19.81
C LYS A 13 -33.23 17.14 19.16
N ARG A 14 -33.51 16.85 17.88
CA ARG A 14 -32.78 15.83 17.15
C ARG A 14 -31.30 16.17 16.99
N ILE A 15 -30.97 17.45 16.80
CA ILE A 15 -29.57 17.91 16.79
C ILE A 15 -28.91 17.66 18.15
N ASP A 16 -29.57 17.99 19.27
CA ASP A 16 -29.02 17.75 20.61
C ASP A 16 -28.76 16.26 20.87
N GLU A 17 -29.68 15.38 20.44
CA GLU A 17 -29.49 13.93 20.53
C GLU A 17 -28.29 13.45 19.70
N ILE A 18 -28.14 13.97 18.46
CA ILE A 18 -27.00 13.64 17.60
C ILE A 18 -25.69 14.12 18.22
N ASP A 19 -25.67 15.29 18.85
CA ASP A 19 -24.47 15.83 19.48
C ASP A 19 -24.05 15.01 20.71
N GLU A 20 -24.99 14.51 21.51
CA GLU A 20 -24.68 13.56 22.59
C GLU A 20 -24.17 12.21 22.06
N LEU A 21 -24.77 11.69 20.98
CA LEU A 21 -24.29 10.45 20.35
C LEU A 21 -22.86 10.59 19.81
N LYS A 22 -22.52 11.73 19.20
CA LYS A 22 -21.15 12.02 18.73
C LYS A 22 -20.16 12.02 19.89
N LYS A 23 -20.47 12.68 21.00
CA LYS A 23 -19.59 12.69 22.19
C LYS A 23 -19.36 11.28 22.74
N SER A 24 -20.41 10.46 22.80
CA SER A 24 -20.30 9.06 23.23
C SER A 24 -19.40 8.26 22.28
N LEU A 25 -19.60 8.41 20.98
CA LEU A 25 -18.81 7.72 19.96
C LEU A 25 -17.34 8.15 19.96
N ASP A 26 -17.07 9.45 20.13
CA ASP A 26 -15.70 9.98 20.25
C ASP A 26 -14.99 9.42 21.49
N SER A 27 -15.71 9.28 22.61
CA SER A 27 -15.18 8.67 23.83
C SER A 27 -14.87 7.17 23.65
N GLU A 28 -15.76 6.44 22.99
CA GLU A 28 -15.55 5.02 22.66
C GLU A 28 -14.35 4.85 21.72
N TYR A 29 -14.29 5.66 20.66
CA TYR A 29 -13.18 5.69 19.70
C TYR A 29 -11.84 5.88 20.40
N LYS A 30 -11.73 6.90 21.28
CA LYS A 30 -10.51 7.15 22.05
C LYS A 30 -10.15 5.98 22.96
N THR A 31 -11.13 5.40 23.64
CA THR A 31 -10.92 4.24 24.52
C THR A 31 -10.36 3.04 23.74
N LEU A 32 -10.87 2.79 22.54
CA LEU A 32 -10.38 1.71 21.67
C LEU A 32 -8.97 2.00 21.15
N GLN A 33 -8.66 3.25 20.78
CA GLN A 33 -7.30 3.66 20.40
C GLN A 33 -6.32 3.45 21.55
N ASP A 34 -6.65 3.90 22.75
CA ASP A 34 -5.82 3.74 23.93
C ASP A 34 -5.59 2.25 24.24
N LYS A 35 -6.63 1.41 24.10
CA LYS A 35 -6.50 -0.04 24.23
C LYS A 35 -5.50 -0.62 23.24
N ILE A 36 -5.54 -0.20 21.97
CA ILE A 36 -4.58 -0.67 20.96
C ILE A 36 -3.17 -0.21 21.34
N HIS A 37 -2.97 1.08 21.58
CA HIS A 37 -1.64 1.64 21.89
C HIS A 37 -0.99 1.01 23.12
N LEU A 38 -1.75 0.73 24.18
CA LEU A 38 -1.23 0.13 25.42
C LEU A 38 -0.54 -1.22 25.20
N TYR A 39 -0.93 -1.97 24.17
CA TYR A 39 -0.40 -3.31 23.92
C TYR A 39 0.70 -3.36 22.87
N PHE A 40 0.79 -2.37 21.98
CA PHE A 40 1.80 -2.33 20.91
C PHE A 40 3.22 -2.09 21.43
N ASP A 41 3.38 -1.44 22.59
CA ASP A 41 4.69 -1.26 23.24
C ASP A 41 4.99 -2.34 24.30
N SER A 42 4.15 -3.37 24.43
CA SER A 42 4.31 -4.40 25.46
C SER A 42 5.34 -5.45 25.06
N GLN A 43 6.38 -5.62 25.89
CA GLN A 43 7.36 -6.70 25.71
C GLN A 43 6.82 -8.09 26.07
N THR A 44 5.60 -8.20 26.58
CA THR A 44 5.03 -9.45 27.11
C THR A 44 3.87 -9.99 26.28
N ILE A 45 3.35 -9.21 25.33
CA ILE A 45 2.18 -9.57 24.53
C ILE A 45 2.62 -9.60 23.07
N ASP A 46 2.37 -10.74 22.42
CA ASP A 46 2.58 -10.87 20.98
C ASP A 46 1.47 -10.13 20.22
N THR A 47 1.83 -9.05 19.54
CA THR A 47 0.93 -8.21 18.74
C THR A 47 1.04 -8.47 17.24
N THR A 48 1.83 -9.46 16.80
CA THR A 48 2.16 -9.70 15.38
C THR A 48 0.91 -9.79 14.48
N GLU A 49 -0.09 -10.58 14.86
CA GLU A 49 -1.33 -10.71 14.09
C GLU A 49 -2.14 -9.41 14.05
N THR A 50 -2.09 -8.61 15.12
CA THR A 50 -2.78 -7.32 15.17
C THR A 50 -2.07 -6.29 14.29
N GLU A 51 -0.74 -6.25 14.30
CA GLU A 51 0.06 -5.42 13.39
C GLU A 51 -0.24 -5.75 11.93
N LYS A 52 -0.22 -7.04 11.57
CA LYS A 52 -0.58 -7.53 10.23
C LYS A 52 -1.98 -7.08 9.82
N PHE A 53 -2.95 -7.16 10.74
CA PHE A 53 -4.32 -6.69 10.50
C PHE A 53 -4.37 -5.18 10.26
N ILE A 54 -3.72 -4.37 11.10
CA ILE A 54 -3.71 -2.90 10.98
C ILE A 54 -3.08 -2.46 9.66
N ILE A 55 -1.91 -3.01 9.32
CA ILE A 55 -1.19 -2.71 8.07
C ILE A 55 -2.04 -3.06 6.85
N ASN A 56 -2.64 -4.26 6.83
CA ASN A 56 -3.50 -4.67 5.72
C ASN A 56 -4.75 -3.76 5.63
N SER A 57 -5.39 -3.46 6.76
CA SER A 57 -6.56 -2.56 6.82
C SER A 57 -6.25 -1.16 6.29
N PHE A 58 -5.06 -0.62 6.61
CA PHE A 58 -4.57 0.65 6.07
C PHE A 58 -4.47 0.59 4.53
N TRP A 59 -3.75 -0.40 3.99
CA TRP A 59 -3.49 -0.48 2.54
C TRP A 59 -4.73 -0.80 1.68
N GLN A 60 -5.76 -1.44 2.24
CA GLN A 60 -7.04 -1.58 1.53
C GLN A 60 -7.73 -0.22 1.29
N LYS A 61 -7.46 0.79 2.12
CA LYS A 61 -8.10 2.12 2.07
C LYS A 61 -7.17 3.23 1.60
N ALA A 62 -5.86 3.05 1.67
CA ALA A 62 -4.86 4.08 1.36
C ALA A 62 -5.11 4.71 -0.03
N TYR A 63 -5.33 3.90 -1.05
CA TYR A 63 -5.55 4.38 -2.42
C TYR A 63 -6.89 5.09 -2.65
N GLU A 64 -7.80 5.09 -1.67
CA GLU A 64 -9.01 5.94 -1.68
C GLU A 64 -8.76 7.29 -1.01
N ASN A 65 -7.89 7.30 -0.01
CA ASN A 65 -7.68 8.42 0.89
C ASN A 65 -6.54 9.34 0.46
N TYR A 66 -5.62 8.87 -0.38
CA TYR A 66 -4.44 9.62 -0.80
C TYR A 66 -4.42 9.84 -2.31
N ALA A 67 -4.26 11.11 -2.71
CA ALA A 67 -4.30 11.55 -4.11
C ALA A 67 -3.08 11.09 -4.92
N ASP A 68 -1.94 10.87 -4.26
CA ASP A 68 -0.70 10.43 -4.90
C ASP A 68 -0.59 8.89 -5.04
N GLY A 69 -1.59 8.15 -4.55
CA GLY A 69 -1.57 6.68 -4.56
C GLY A 69 -0.95 6.08 -3.29
N GLY A 70 -1.04 6.77 -2.15
CA GLY A 70 -0.64 6.22 -0.86
C GLY A 70 0.82 6.50 -0.48
N TYR A 71 1.46 7.46 -1.14
CA TYR A 71 2.75 7.96 -0.65
C TYR A 71 2.49 8.91 0.53
N ILE A 72 3.48 9.00 1.43
CA ILE A 72 3.42 9.81 2.66
C ILE A 72 3.14 11.31 2.37
N THR A 73 3.31 11.75 1.13
CA THR A 73 3.25 13.16 0.75
C THR A 73 1.83 13.68 0.52
N ASP A 74 0.89 12.83 0.12
CA ASP A 74 -0.44 13.19 -0.39
C ASP A 74 -0.42 14.36 -1.41
N ASP A 75 0.68 14.48 -2.17
CA ASP A 75 0.93 15.61 -3.07
C ASP A 75 1.39 15.09 -4.44
N VAL A 76 0.49 15.24 -5.41
CA VAL A 76 0.70 14.81 -6.81
C VAL A 76 1.92 15.51 -7.44
N LYS A 77 2.19 16.78 -7.10
CA LYS A 77 3.34 17.51 -7.64
C LYS A 77 4.65 16.96 -7.10
N ILE A 78 4.70 16.62 -5.81
CA ILE A 78 5.88 15.99 -5.23
C ILE A 78 6.15 14.66 -5.92
N ARG A 79 5.11 13.84 -6.14
CA ARG A 79 5.23 12.59 -6.91
C ARG A 79 5.78 12.84 -8.32
N GLU A 80 5.24 13.81 -9.04
CA GLU A 80 5.68 14.15 -10.41
C GLU A 80 7.15 14.60 -10.49
N LEU A 81 7.66 15.26 -9.44
CA LEU A 81 9.06 15.67 -9.35
C LEU A 81 9.99 14.52 -8.93
N ARG A 82 9.53 13.66 -8.00
CA ARG A 82 10.35 12.59 -7.40
C ARG A 82 10.48 11.39 -8.34
N PHE A 83 9.41 11.00 -9.01
CA PHE A 83 9.35 9.78 -9.81
C PHE A 83 10.38 9.74 -10.96
N PRO A 84 10.63 10.82 -11.73
CA PRO A 84 11.69 10.82 -12.75
C PRO A 84 13.09 10.58 -12.18
N TYR A 85 13.36 11.09 -10.97
CA TYR A 85 14.64 10.88 -10.29
C TYR A 85 14.78 9.41 -9.85
N GLU A 86 13.75 8.81 -9.27
CA GLU A 86 13.71 7.39 -8.91
C GLU A 86 13.93 6.51 -10.13
N CYS A 87 13.21 6.78 -11.24
CA CYS A 87 13.40 6.08 -12.51
C CYS A 87 14.86 6.11 -12.99
N LYS A 88 15.54 7.25 -12.85
CA LYS A 88 16.95 7.39 -13.22
C LYS A 88 17.86 6.51 -12.34
N LEU A 89 17.62 6.48 -11.03
CA LEU A 89 18.39 5.63 -10.11
C LEU A 89 18.17 4.15 -10.41
N ILE A 90 16.91 3.73 -10.55
CA ILE A 90 16.53 2.35 -10.87
C ILE A 90 17.18 1.93 -12.20
N LYS A 91 17.10 2.77 -13.25
CA LYS A 91 17.73 2.51 -14.54
C LYS A 91 19.24 2.32 -14.43
N ASN A 92 19.91 3.12 -13.61
CA ASN A 92 21.36 3.02 -13.41
C ASN A 92 21.74 1.70 -12.73
N ILE A 93 20.99 1.28 -11.71
CA ILE A 93 21.20 0.00 -11.01
C ILE A 93 21.00 -1.16 -12.00
N ILE A 94 19.87 -1.16 -12.72
CA ILE A 94 19.57 -2.18 -13.74
C ILE A 94 20.70 -2.25 -14.77
N ASN A 95 21.13 -1.12 -15.34
CA ASN A 95 22.17 -1.12 -16.38
C ASN A 95 23.53 -1.58 -15.87
N LYS A 96 23.86 -1.29 -14.61
CA LYS A 96 25.16 -1.62 -14.03
C LYS A 96 25.25 -3.08 -13.59
N HIS A 97 24.15 -3.63 -13.08
CA HIS A 97 24.19 -4.92 -12.39
C HIS A 97 23.41 -6.02 -13.12
N CYS A 98 22.28 -5.69 -13.78
CA CYS A 98 21.35 -6.68 -14.29
C CYS A 98 21.84 -7.26 -15.63
N LYS A 99 22.24 -8.54 -15.61
CA LYS A 99 22.82 -9.23 -16.77
C LYS A 99 21.81 -9.48 -17.88
N ASN A 100 20.57 -9.79 -17.51
CA ASN A 100 19.49 -10.13 -18.42
C ASN A 100 18.29 -9.23 -18.16
N LYS A 101 17.58 -8.81 -19.21
CA LYS A 101 16.39 -7.95 -19.11
C LYS A 101 15.14 -8.67 -19.61
N ASN A 102 14.99 -9.96 -19.32
CA ASN A 102 13.84 -10.72 -19.78
C ASN A 102 12.64 -10.53 -18.86
N THR A 103 12.82 -10.74 -17.56
CA THR A 103 11.72 -10.71 -16.59
C THR A 103 11.98 -9.78 -15.42
N ALA A 104 10.98 -8.96 -15.07
CA ALA A 104 10.99 -8.16 -13.84
C ALA A 104 9.72 -8.37 -13.01
N LEU A 105 9.88 -8.29 -11.69
CA LEU A 105 8.82 -8.29 -10.69
C LEU A 105 8.87 -6.98 -9.89
N GLU A 106 7.73 -6.37 -9.67
CA GLU A 106 7.54 -5.34 -8.65
C GLU A 106 6.61 -5.87 -7.55
N LEU A 107 7.11 -5.90 -6.31
CA LEU A 107 6.35 -6.20 -5.10
C LEU A 107 5.82 -4.90 -4.49
N GLY A 108 4.53 -4.86 -4.15
CA GLY A 108 3.88 -3.64 -3.67
C GLY A 108 3.75 -2.60 -4.77
N CYS A 109 3.27 -2.99 -5.95
CA CYS A 109 3.31 -2.13 -7.13
C CYS A 109 2.41 -0.89 -7.06
N GLY A 110 1.51 -0.81 -6.08
CA GLY A 110 0.60 0.30 -5.88
C GLY A 110 -0.06 0.74 -7.19
N ASN A 111 0.00 2.03 -7.51
CA ASN A 111 -0.62 2.60 -8.71
C ASN A 111 0.02 2.14 -10.04
N GLY A 112 1.09 1.34 -9.99
CA GLY A 112 1.75 0.71 -11.14
C GLY A 112 2.68 1.60 -11.95
N ASP A 113 3.05 2.80 -11.49
CA ASP A 113 3.93 3.72 -12.23
C ASP A 113 5.29 3.09 -12.52
N THR A 114 5.94 2.56 -11.49
CA THR A 114 7.23 1.89 -11.62
C THR A 114 7.11 0.62 -12.47
N SER A 115 6.07 -0.20 -12.28
CA SER A 115 5.77 -1.35 -13.16
C SER A 115 5.71 -0.95 -14.64
N ARG A 116 5.04 0.16 -14.97
CA ARG A 116 4.99 0.69 -16.35
C ARG A 116 6.36 1.17 -16.84
N PHE A 117 7.13 1.81 -15.98
CA PHE A 117 8.51 2.19 -16.29
C PHE A 117 9.40 0.95 -16.54
N LEU A 118 9.34 -0.07 -15.69
CA LEU A 118 10.08 -1.32 -15.85
C LEU A 118 9.68 -2.03 -17.15
N ALA A 119 8.42 -1.94 -17.57
CA ALA A 119 7.97 -2.52 -18.83
C ALA A 119 8.57 -1.84 -20.07
N SER A 120 9.14 -0.64 -19.94
CA SER A 120 9.94 -0.02 -21.01
C SER A 120 11.37 -0.59 -21.11
N ILE A 121 11.81 -1.38 -20.13
CA ILE A 121 13.17 -1.91 -20.01
C ILE A 121 13.20 -3.44 -20.19
N PHE A 122 12.22 -4.15 -19.63
CA PHE A 122 12.17 -5.61 -19.58
C PHE A 122 11.19 -6.20 -20.59
N LYS A 123 11.48 -7.41 -21.09
CA LYS A 123 10.60 -8.10 -22.05
C LYS A 123 9.27 -8.55 -21.45
N SER A 124 9.21 -8.80 -20.14
CA SER A 124 8.00 -9.15 -19.40
C SER A 124 8.09 -8.61 -17.98
N VAL A 125 7.01 -7.98 -17.51
CA VAL A 125 6.93 -7.38 -16.18
C VAL A 125 5.67 -7.84 -15.48
N LYS A 126 5.81 -8.10 -14.18
CA LYS A 126 4.70 -8.40 -13.28
C LYS A 126 4.71 -7.40 -12.12
N GLY A 127 3.60 -6.69 -11.91
CA GLY A 127 3.36 -5.90 -10.70
C GLY A 127 2.39 -6.65 -9.79
N VAL A 128 2.73 -6.80 -8.51
CA VAL A 128 1.85 -7.42 -7.52
C VAL A 128 1.57 -6.50 -6.34
N ASP A 129 0.34 -6.51 -5.85
CA ASP A 129 -0.09 -5.73 -4.69
C ASP A 129 -1.25 -6.45 -3.97
N MET A 130 -1.40 -6.24 -2.67
CA MET A 130 -2.49 -6.82 -1.88
C MET A 130 -3.82 -6.07 -2.02
N SER A 131 -3.76 -4.80 -2.45
CA SER A 131 -4.92 -3.94 -2.65
C SER A 131 -5.73 -4.37 -3.87
N LYS A 132 -6.94 -4.88 -3.60
CA LYS A 132 -7.87 -5.31 -4.67
C LYS A 132 -8.19 -4.14 -5.61
N LYS A 133 -8.56 -3.00 -5.04
CA LYS A 133 -8.99 -1.82 -5.79
C LYS A 133 -7.88 -1.29 -6.69
N CYS A 134 -6.65 -1.22 -6.17
CA CYS A 134 -5.51 -0.71 -6.90
C CYS A 134 -5.17 -1.60 -8.11
N ILE A 135 -5.15 -2.92 -7.90
CA ILE A 135 -4.91 -3.88 -8.97
C ILE A 135 -6.03 -3.87 -10.01
N GLU A 136 -7.30 -3.84 -9.61
CA GLU A 136 -8.43 -3.77 -10.55
C GLU A 136 -8.33 -2.53 -11.44
N LYS A 137 -7.99 -1.37 -10.86
CA LYS A 137 -7.74 -0.14 -11.61
C LYS A 137 -6.57 -0.29 -12.58
N ASN A 138 -5.43 -0.79 -12.10
CA ASN A 138 -4.24 -1.00 -12.93
C ASN A 138 -4.52 -1.93 -14.12
N ILE A 139 -5.25 -3.03 -13.89
CA ILE A 139 -5.65 -3.96 -14.95
C ILE A 139 -6.54 -3.25 -15.99
N ALA A 140 -7.55 -2.50 -15.53
CA ALA A 140 -8.49 -1.80 -16.41
C ALA A 140 -7.80 -0.72 -17.27
N GLU A 141 -6.80 -0.04 -16.72
CA GLU A 141 -6.07 1.06 -17.38
C GLU A 141 -4.83 0.58 -18.16
N ASN A 142 -4.41 -0.69 -18.00
CA ASN A 142 -3.18 -1.20 -18.59
C ASN A 142 -3.28 -1.31 -20.12
N LYS A 143 -2.43 -0.54 -20.82
CA LYS A 143 -2.26 -0.59 -22.28
C LYS A 143 -0.96 -1.30 -22.70
N THR A 144 -0.15 -1.72 -21.74
CA THR A 144 1.21 -2.22 -21.95
C THR A 144 1.19 -3.74 -22.05
N LYS A 145 1.43 -4.28 -23.26
CA LYS A 145 1.27 -5.72 -23.58
C LYS A 145 2.18 -6.66 -22.78
N ASN A 146 3.37 -6.20 -22.43
CA ASN A 146 4.36 -6.96 -21.67
C ASN A 146 4.25 -6.75 -20.15
N LEU A 147 3.21 -6.08 -19.66
CA LEU A 147 2.98 -5.83 -18.26
C LEU A 147 1.71 -6.54 -17.80
N LYS A 148 1.80 -7.29 -16.68
CA LYS A 148 0.65 -7.89 -16.00
C LYS A 148 0.59 -7.42 -14.55
N PHE A 149 -0.61 -7.18 -14.08
CA PHE A 149 -0.89 -6.88 -12.68
C PHE A 149 -1.64 -8.05 -12.05
N GLU A 150 -1.31 -8.38 -10.80
CA GLU A 150 -1.95 -9.47 -10.07
C GLU A 150 -2.14 -9.08 -8.61
N ARG A 151 -3.32 -9.37 -8.05
CA ARG A 151 -3.57 -9.20 -6.63
C ARG A 151 -2.98 -10.38 -5.89
N LYS A 152 -1.92 -10.14 -5.12
CA LYS A 152 -1.13 -11.20 -4.50
C LYS A 152 -0.32 -10.65 -3.34
N ASN A 153 -0.17 -11.44 -2.27
CA ASN A 153 0.79 -11.15 -1.21
C ASN A 153 2.21 -11.53 -1.69
N ALA A 154 3.22 -10.72 -1.40
CA ALA A 154 4.61 -10.97 -1.81
C ALA A 154 5.13 -12.36 -1.41
N PHE A 155 4.72 -12.88 -0.24
CA PHE A 155 5.09 -14.22 0.23
C PHE A 155 4.51 -15.36 -0.63
N GLU A 156 3.46 -15.11 -1.41
CA GLU A 156 2.82 -16.07 -2.31
C GLU A 156 3.49 -16.15 -3.69
N GLU A 157 4.39 -15.23 -4.03
CA GLU A 157 5.08 -15.24 -5.33
C GLU A 157 6.22 -16.26 -5.33
N ASN A 158 6.33 -17.11 -6.35
CA ASN A 158 7.34 -18.17 -6.38
C ASN A 158 8.09 -18.26 -7.71
N GLN A 159 7.74 -17.42 -8.68
CA GLN A 159 8.45 -17.33 -9.94
C GLN A 159 9.78 -16.59 -9.77
N LYS A 160 10.76 -16.92 -10.62
CA LYS A 160 12.06 -16.26 -10.61
C LYS A 160 12.17 -15.18 -11.70
N TYR A 161 12.88 -14.12 -11.37
CA TYR A 161 12.99 -12.90 -12.18
C TYR A 161 14.45 -12.47 -12.34
N ASP A 162 14.76 -11.78 -13.44
CA ASP A 162 16.08 -11.17 -13.62
C ASP A 162 16.23 -9.89 -12.77
N PHE A 163 15.11 -9.26 -12.44
CA PHE A 163 15.05 -8.09 -11.57
C PHE A 163 13.82 -8.15 -10.67
N VAL A 164 14.00 -7.97 -9.37
CA VAL A 164 12.91 -7.82 -8.40
C VAL A 164 13.02 -6.42 -7.80
N PHE A 165 11.90 -5.73 -7.63
CA PHE A 165 11.88 -4.39 -7.06
C PHE A 165 10.82 -4.30 -5.98
N ALA A 166 11.17 -3.68 -4.84
CA ALA A 166 10.25 -3.35 -3.77
C ALA A 166 10.62 -1.96 -3.24
N SER A 167 9.72 -0.98 -3.38
CA SER A 167 9.88 0.35 -2.77
C SER A 167 8.98 0.46 -1.56
N ASP A 168 9.48 1.11 -0.51
CA ASP A 168 8.70 1.49 0.67
C ASP A 168 7.91 0.34 1.31
N MET A 169 8.35 -0.91 1.15
CA MET A 169 7.62 -2.09 1.63
C MET A 169 8.02 -2.49 3.06
N PHE A 170 9.31 -2.41 3.38
CA PHE A 170 9.84 -2.88 4.66
C PHE A 170 9.36 -2.07 5.87
N MET A 171 9.07 -0.78 5.68
CA MET A 171 8.52 0.08 6.74
C MET A 171 7.09 -0.27 7.14
N TYR A 172 6.42 -1.12 6.35
CA TYR A 172 5.08 -1.65 6.64
C TYR A 172 5.12 -3.18 6.84
N SER A 173 6.27 -3.74 7.21
CA SER A 173 6.42 -5.15 7.54
C SER A 173 6.62 -5.30 9.05
N PRO A 174 5.91 -6.22 9.73
CA PRO A 174 6.26 -6.60 11.10
C PRO A 174 7.71 -7.04 11.18
N GLU A 175 8.38 -6.79 12.30
CA GLU A 175 9.81 -7.10 12.48
C GLU A 175 10.13 -8.57 12.16
N CYS A 176 9.25 -9.49 12.57
CA CYS A 176 9.39 -10.93 12.32
C CYS A 176 9.39 -11.30 10.83
N ASP A 177 8.80 -10.47 9.97
CA ASP A 177 8.67 -10.74 8.54
C ASP A 177 9.83 -10.13 7.73
N VAL A 178 10.68 -9.27 8.32
CA VAL A 178 11.75 -8.55 7.61
C VAL A 178 12.80 -9.51 7.07
N GLU A 179 13.34 -10.39 7.93
CA GLU A 179 14.34 -11.38 7.51
C GLU A 179 13.78 -12.35 6.46
N LEU A 180 12.55 -12.83 6.70
CA LEU A 180 11.82 -13.68 5.77
C LEU A 180 11.60 -13.00 4.41
N MET A 181 11.36 -11.69 4.39
CA MET A 181 11.22 -10.92 3.16
C MET A 181 12.55 -10.83 2.40
N PHE A 182 13.68 -10.63 3.09
CA PHE A 182 15.00 -10.66 2.42
C PHE A 182 15.29 -12.04 1.81
N GLU A 183 15.04 -13.12 2.55
CA GLU A 183 15.15 -14.48 2.00
C GLU A 183 14.24 -14.67 0.80
N LYS A 184 13.00 -14.15 0.86
CA LYS A 184 12.05 -14.21 -0.23
C LYS A 184 12.58 -13.50 -1.47
N LEU A 185 13.08 -12.27 -1.34
CA LEU A 185 13.66 -11.50 -2.44
C LEU A 185 14.79 -12.25 -3.13
N LEU A 186 15.72 -12.83 -2.37
CA LEU A 186 16.82 -13.62 -2.91
C LEU A 186 16.34 -14.88 -3.65
N ASN A 187 15.33 -15.55 -3.11
CA ASN A 187 14.76 -16.76 -3.73
C ASN A 187 14.00 -16.47 -5.04
N LEU A 188 13.47 -15.26 -5.20
CA LEU A 188 12.81 -14.78 -6.40
C LEU A 188 13.79 -14.42 -7.54
N LEU A 189 15.11 -14.50 -7.34
CA LEU A 189 16.08 -14.17 -8.37
C LEU A 189 16.45 -15.36 -9.25
N ASN A 190 16.56 -15.11 -10.55
CA ASN A 190 17.32 -15.93 -11.49
C ASN A 190 18.83 -15.83 -11.19
N GLY A 191 19.62 -16.76 -11.75
CA GLY A 191 21.08 -16.69 -11.65
C GLY A 191 21.62 -15.36 -12.23
N GLY A 192 22.23 -14.53 -11.39
CA GLY A 192 22.74 -13.21 -11.77
C GLY A 192 21.67 -12.11 -11.85
N GLY A 193 20.47 -12.34 -11.32
CA GLY A 193 19.47 -11.30 -11.09
C GLY A 193 19.80 -10.40 -9.91
N ILE A 194 19.07 -9.29 -9.76
CA ILE A 194 19.19 -8.33 -8.65
C ILE A 194 17.82 -8.01 -8.05
N CYS A 195 17.80 -7.84 -6.73
CA CYS A 195 16.70 -7.24 -5.97
C CYS A 195 17.16 -5.95 -5.29
#